data_AF-A0A9D5SJB1-F1
#
_entry.id   AF-A0A9D5SJB1-F1
#
_cell.length_a   1.000
_cell.length_b   1.000
_cell.length_c   1.000
_cell.angle_alpha   90.00
_cell.angle_beta   90.00
_cell.angle_gamma   90.00
#
_symmetry.space_group_name_H-M   'P 1'
#
loop_
_entity.id
_entity.type
_entity.pdbx_description
1 polymer ?
#
loop_
_entity_poly.entity_id
_entity_poly.type
_entity_poly.pdbx_seq_one_letter_code
_entity_poly.pdbx_strand_id
1 'polypeptide(L)'
;MKDTAKKIYGYIADEIISDRFACPCAKVDIYTNPAQLLLDGQKDRMARICSDSKEFRYNKMSDYERFRAFVDALPKMAWSGAYELFFEELSLFFDCEITGAIDVRELWKALCEKMSETILDLDAILKKCSVAVCKNNYLPIICKGGDYSALVDKNLKNLADISDGIAAIDISEIEFSVTDRYHADMACRAYSEGDESQKDIIMSALLYSICEFAKKSDITLYLYIGDNYTSASAIISYFEGRGILPNIRIFASDSICYRVAKELCGVYDIGSSEIRIDLGLVYAEGDTVKSIADKVKNIARVYPVGELAIGGSRSSSPVFAAADALLKKGIAEALAEMCDNEEQAMLCADSIIKNSK
;
A
#
# COMPACT_ATOMS: atom_id res chain seq x y z
N MET A 1 -11.65 -20.70 -3.87
CA MET A 1 -10.26 -21.10 -3.55
C MET A 1 -10.07 -22.61 -3.70
N LYS A 2 -9.07 -23.04 -4.49
CA LYS A 2 -8.63 -24.44 -4.66
C LYS A 2 -8.03 -24.98 -3.35
N ASP A 3 -8.02 -26.30 -3.14
CA ASP A 3 -7.52 -26.91 -1.90
C ASP A 3 -6.03 -26.59 -1.63
N THR A 4 -5.19 -26.58 -2.66
CA THR A 4 -3.78 -26.17 -2.54
C THR A 4 -3.65 -24.72 -2.07
N ALA A 5 -4.44 -23.80 -2.62
CA ALA A 5 -4.44 -22.40 -2.21
C ALA A 5 -4.90 -22.23 -0.75
N LYS A 6 -5.88 -23.02 -0.29
CA LYS A 6 -6.29 -23.00 1.14
C LYS A 6 -5.15 -23.43 2.06
N LYS A 7 -4.38 -24.45 1.69
CA LYS A 7 -3.23 -24.90 2.49
C LYS A 7 -2.11 -23.86 2.53
N ILE A 8 -1.78 -23.27 1.38
CA ILE A 8 -0.78 -22.19 1.30
C ILE A 8 -1.22 -21.01 2.16
N TYR A 9 -2.48 -20.59 2.04
CA TYR A 9 -3.03 -19.52 2.87
C TYR A 9 -2.96 -19.87 4.36
N GLY A 10 -3.36 -21.08 4.76
CA GLY A 10 -3.24 -21.53 6.15
C GLY A 10 -1.82 -21.53 6.70
N TYR A 11 -0.79 -21.64 5.85
CA TYR A 11 0.61 -21.52 6.24
C TYR A 11 1.05 -20.07 6.45
N ILE A 12 0.60 -19.13 5.59
CA ILE A 12 1.02 -17.73 5.64
C ILE A 12 0.03 -16.79 6.35
N ALA A 13 -1.12 -17.29 6.81
CA ALA A 13 -2.19 -16.48 7.39
C ALA A 13 -1.69 -15.67 8.61
N ASP A 14 -0.98 -16.35 9.51
CA ASP A 14 -0.47 -15.78 10.77
C ASP A 14 0.89 -15.10 10.62
N GLU A 15 1.51 -15.16 9.44
CA GLU A 15 2.79 -14.52 9.20
C GLU A 15 2.65 -12.99 9.19
N ILE A 16 3.53 -12.33 9.93
CA ILE A 16 3.56 -10.88 10.01
C ILE A 16 4.19 -10.33 8.74
N ILE A 17 3.41 -9.56 7.97
CA ILE A 17 3.88 -8.73 6.87
C ILE A 17 4.07 -7.31 7.43
N SER A 18 5.24 -6.72 7.19
CA SER A 18 5.46 -5.33 7.58
C SER A 18 4.77 -4.42 6.56
N ASP A 19 3.71 -3.73 6.98
CA ASP A 19 3.11 -2.69 6.15
C ASP A 19 3.99 -1.42 6.24
N ARG A 20 4.73 -1.14 5.16
CA ARG A 20 5.70 -0.04 5.08
C ARG A 20 5.08 1.25 4.53
N PHE A 21 3.87 1.17 3.97
CA PHE A 21 3.15 2.33 3.39
C PHE A 21 1.89 2.71 4.18
N ALA A 22 1.41 1.85 5.07
CA ALA A 22 0.35 2.21 6.00
C ALA A 22 0.89 3.22 7.01
N CYS A 23 0.46 4.46 6.85
CA CYS A 23 0.49 5.43 7.92
C CYS A 23 -0.92 5.47 8.50
N PRO A 24 -1.20 4.85 9.65
CA PRO A 24 -2.41 5.14 10.38
C PRO A 24 -2.31 6.62 10.74
N CYS A 25 -3.03 7.45 9.99
CA CYS A 25 -3.16 8.86 10.28
C CYS A 25 -3.85 8.93 11.65
N ALA A 26 -3.03 8.99 12.70
CA ALA A 26 -3.40 8.98 14.09
C ALA A 26 -4.49 10.01 14.38
N LYS A 27 -5.76 9.61 14.37
CA LYS A 27 -6.90 10.45 14.81
C LYS A 27 -8.11 9.72 15.38
N VAL A 28 -8.21 8.40 15.27
CA VAL A 28 -9.34 7.67 15.87
C VAL A 28 -8.80 6.76 16.97
N ASP A 29 -8.88 7.23 18.21
CA ASP A 29 -8.45 6.47 19.37
C ASP A 29 -9.45 5.33 19.68
N ILE A 30 -10.74 5.52 19.39
CA ILE A 30 -11.81 4.53 19.64
C ILE A 30 -12.91 4.67 18.57
N TYR A 31 -13.28 3.56 17.94
CA TYR A 31 -14.44 3.51 17.04
C TYR A 31 -15.74 3.35 17.83
N THR A 32 -16.74 4.20 17.59
CA THR A 32 -17.98 4.20 18.40
C THR A 32 -19.14 3.47 17.75
N ASN A 33 -19.06 3.17 16.45
CA ASN A 33 -20.08 2.41 15.74
C ASN A 33 -19.53 1.74 14.46
N PRO A 34 -20.27 0.77 13.87
CA PRO A 34 -19.80 0.03 12.70
C PRO A 34 -19.54 0.91 11.47
N ALA A 35 -20.28 1.99 11.27
CA ALA A 35 -20.08 2.86 10.11
C ALA A 35 -18.73 3.60 10.18
N GLN A 36 -18.32 4.03 11.37
CA GLN A 36 -17.02 4.70 11.56
C GLN A 36 -15.84 3.78 11.29
N LEU A 37 -15.96 2.49 11.63
CA LEU A 37 -14.91 1.49 11.40
C LEU A 37 -14.92 0.94 9.98
N LEU A 38 -16.10 0.59 9.48
CA LEU A 38 -16.27 -0.19 8.25
C LEU A 38 -16.62 0.65 7.02
N LEU A 39 -16.95 1.94 7.13
CA LEU A 39 -17.37 2.75 5.96
C LEU A 39 -16.41 3.91 5.69
N ASP A 40 -15.13 3.59 5.60
CA ASP A 40 -14.08 4.51 5.17
C ASP A 40 -13.54 4.15 3.77
N GLY A 41 -12.82 5.09 3.15
CA GLY A 41 -12.04 4.88 1.94
C GLY A 41 -12.85 4.36 0.75
N GLN A 42 -12.41 3.24 0.17
CA GLN A 42 -13.03 2.69 -1.04
C GLN A 42 -14.46 2.18 -0.82
N LYS A 43 -14.80 1.72 0.39
CA LYS A 43 -16.15 1.22 0.69
C LYS A 43 -17.20 2.34 0.62
N ASP A 44 -16.87 3.51 1.18
CA ASP A 44 -17.73 4.70 1.07
C ASP A 44 -17.84 5.16 -0.40
N ARG A 45 -16.71 5.21 -1.13
CA ARG A 45 -16.70 5.58 -2.56
C ARG A 45 -17.57 4.63 -3.41
N MET A 46 -17.45 3.33 -3.22
CA MET A 46 -18.22 2.34 -3.97
C MET A 46 -19.70 2.39 -3.62
N ALA A 47 -20.06 2.55 -2.34
CA ALA A 47 -21.45 2.73 -1.97
C ALA A 47 -22.06 3.99 -2.56
N ARG A 48 -21.32 5.10 -2.73
CA ARG A 48 -21.84 6.29 -3.43
C ARG A 48 -22.16 6.01 -4.90
N ILE A 49 -21.39 5.14 -5.55
CA ILE A 49 -21.59 4.75 -6.94
C ILE A 49 -22.78 3.81 -7.08
N CYS A 50 -22.85 2.79 -6.21
CA CYS A 50 -23.81 1.68 -6.32
C CYS A 50 -25.13 1.92 -5.58
N SER A 51 -25.18 2.85 -4.62
CA SER A 51 -26.40 3.20 -3.90
C SER A 51 -27.33 4.05 -4.76
N ASP A 52 -28.62 3.73 -4.67
CA ASP A 52 -29.69 4.53 -5.28
C ASP A 52 -30.02 5.79 -4.44
N SER A 53 -29.44 5.90 -3.23
CA SER A 53 -29.69 7.03 -2.35
C SER A 53 -28.85 8.25 -2.70
N LYS A 54 -29.53 9.34 -3.09
CA LYS A 54 -28.89 10.64 -3.33
C LYS A 54 -28.31 11.25 -2.04
N GLU A 55 -28.93 11.01 -0.88
CA GLU A 55 -28.49 11.58 0.40
C GLU A 55 -27.18 10.96 0.89
N PHE A 56 -26.92 9.69 0.56
CA PHE A 56 -25.65 9.02 0.84
C PHE A 56 -24.49 9.70 0.09
N ARG A 57 -24.70 10.08 -1.18
CA ARG A 57 -23.68 10.74 -2.02
C ARG A 57 -23.18 12.07 -1.45
N TYR A 58 -24.05 12.79 -0.74
CA TYR A 58 -23.76 14.09 -0.14
C TYR A 58 -23.43 14.01 1.36
N ASN A 59 -23.28 12.80 1.92
CA ASN A 59 -22.96 12.57 3.32
C ASN A 59 -23.90 13.28 4.30
N LYS A 60 -25.21 13.24 4.04
CA LYS A 60 -26.25 13.89 4.87
C LYS A 60 -27.01 12.92 5.78
N MET A 61 -26.50 11.71 5.94
CA MET A 61 -27.14 10.61 6.64
C MET A 61 -26.53 10.37 8.02
N SER A 62 -27.31 9.82 8.93
CA SER A 62 -26.76 9.23 10.17
C SER A 62 -25.88 8.02 9.87
N ASP A 63 -25.01 7.65 10.80
CA ASP A 63 -24.11 6.50 10.64
C ASP A 63 -24.86 5.19 10.38
N TYR A 64 -26.00 4.96 11.05
CA TYR A 64 -26.85 3.80 10.78
C TYR A 64 -27.45 3.83 9.36
N GLU A 65 -27.94 4.98 8.89
CA GLU A 65 -28.47 5.12 7.54
C GLU A 65 -27.39 4.94 6.48
N ARG A 66 -26.17 5.40 6.75
CA ARG A 66 -24.99 5.15 5.90
C ARG A 66 -24.70 3.66 5.82
N PHE A 67 -24.63 2.97 6.96
CA PHE A 67 -24.40 1.53 7.01
C PHE A 67 -25.48 0.75 6.27
N ARG A 68 -26.75 1.09 6.49
CA ARG A 68 -27.85 0.48 5.75
C ARG A 68 -27.73 0.69 4.25
N ALA A 69 -27.48 1.92 3.80
CA ALA A 69 -27.35 2.23 2.39
C ALA A 69 -26.16 1.50 1.74
N PHE A 70 -25.07 1.28 2.49
CA PHE A 70 -23.95 0.45 2.07
C PHE A 70 -24.35 -1.02 1.93
N VAL A 71 -24.98 -1.61 2.95
CA VAL A 71 -25.39 -3.03 2.94
C VAL A 71 -26.41 -3.31 1.83
N ASP A 72 -27.39 -2.40 1.63
CA ASP A 72 -28.37 -2.49 0.55
C ASP A 72 -27.71 -2.45 -0.85
N ALA A 73 -26.53 -1.82 -0.96
CA ALA A 73 -25.77 -1.72 -2.20
C ALA A 73 -24.78 -2.87 -2.42
N LEU A 74 -24.47 -3.70 -1.40
CA LEU A 74 -23.51 -4.82 -1.50
C LEU A 74 -23.76 -5.76 -2.69
N PRO A 75 -25.00 -6.16 -3.02
CA PRO A 75 -25.23 -7.04 -4.17
C PRO A 75 -24.76 -6.45 -5.50
N LYS A 76 -24.80 -5.11 -5.64
CA LYS A 76 -24.32 -4.39 -6.83
C LYS A 76 -22.80 -4.20 -6.85
N MET A 77 -22.14 -4.47 -5.72
CA MET A 77 -20.69 -4.33 -5.51
C MET A 77 -19.95 -5.67 -5.51
N ALA A 78 -20.63 -6.80 -5.78
CA ALA A 78 -20.05 -8.15 -5.69
C ALA A 78 -18.79 -8.38 -6.57
N TRP A 79 -18.54 -7.52 -7.55
CA TRP A 79 -17.35 -7.55 -8.42
C TRP A 79 -16.15 -6.76 -7.87
N SER A 80 -16.32 -6.01 -6.78
CA SER A 80 -15.35 -5.04 -6.27
C SER A 80 -14.62 -5.55 -5.03
N GLY A 81 -13.37 -5.10 -4.82
CA GLY A 81 -12.62 -5.41 -3.59
C GLY A 81 -13.30 -4.90 -2.32
N ALA A 82 -14.06 -3.80 -2.40
CA ALA A 82 -14.85 -3.28 -1.27
C ALA A 82 -15.86 -4.30 -0.74
N TYR A 83 -16.40 -5.18 -1.60
CA TYR A 83 -17.28 -6.26 -1.19
C TYR A 83 -16.52 -7.33 -0.42
N GLU A 84 -15.43 -7.87 -0.99
CA GLU A 84 -14.61 -8.91 -0.33
C GLU A 84 -14.05 -8.41 1.00
N LEU A 85 -13.57 -7.18 1.02
CA LEU A 85 -13.01 -6.51 2.18
C LEU A 85 -14.02 -6.38 3.32
N PHE A 86 -15.27 -6.04 3.02
CA PHE A 86 -16.31 -5.96 4.05
C PHE A 86 -16.52 -7.30 4.76
N PHE A 87 -16.61 -8.42 4.03
CA PHE A 87 -16.77 -9.73 4.67
C PHE A 87 -15.51 -10.16 5.41
N GLU A 88 -14.33 -9.81 4.91
CA GLU A 88 -13.07 -10.08 5.60
C GLU A 88 -13.00 -9.32 6.93
N GLU A 89 -13.40 -8.06 6.96
CA GLU A 89 -13.48 -7.26 8.18
C GLU A 89 -14.50 -7.80 9.18
N LEU A 90 -15.64 -8.30 8.72
CA LEU A 90 -16.62 -8.96 9.59
C LEU A 90 -16.03 -10.22 10.24
N SER A 91 -15.32 -11.03 9.46
CA SER A 91 -14.65 -12.23 9.98
C SER A 91 -13.55 -11.87 10.96
N LEU A 92 -12.65 -10.96 10.61
CA LEU A 92 -11.46 -10.66 11.40
C LEU A 92 -11.75 -9.79 12.62
N PHE A 93 -12.57 -8.74 12.47
CA PHE A 93 -12.79 -7.78 13.56
C PHE A 93 -13.86 -8.28 14.52
N PHE A 94 -14.88 -8.98 14.00
CA PHE A 94 -16.09 -9.31 14.75
C PHE A 94 -16.32 -10.81 14.96
N ASP A 95 -15.48 -11.68 14.40
CA ASP A 95 -15.69 -13.14 14.38
C ASP A 95 -17.08 -13.50 13.84
N CYS A 96 -17.53 -12.73 12.84
CA CYS A 96 -18.87 -12.78 12.28
C CYS A 96 -18.83 -13.32 10.85
N GLU A 97 -19.43 -14.51 10.66
CA GLU A 97 -19.67 -15.07 9.33
C GLU A 97 -21.12 -14.86 8.90
N ILE A 98 -21.31 -14.18 7.77
CA ILE A 98 -22.62 -14.00 7.16
C ILE A 98 -22.89 -15.17 6.22
N THR A 99 -23.88 -15.99 6.54
CA THR A 99 -24.35 -17.07 5.68
C THR A 99 -25.78 -16.81 5.23
N GLY A 100 -25.93 -16.18 4.05
CA GLY A 100 -27.25 -15.94 3.43
C GLY A 100 -27.67 -14.47 3.38
N ALA A 101 -28.97 -14.23 3.39
CA ALA A 101 -29.54 -12.89 3.28
C ALA A 101 -29.20 -12.04 4.52
N ILE A 102 -28.75 -10.80 4.29
CA ILE A 102 -28.34 -9.89 5.37
C ILE A 102 -29.56 -9.11 5.86
N ASP A 103 -29.94 -9.32 7.12
CA ASP A 103 -30.79 -8.37 7.84
C ASP A 103 -29.90 -7.27 8.44
N VAL A 104 -30.01 -6.06 7.87
CA VAL A 104 -29.18 -4.90 8.26
C VAL A 104 -29.37 -4.53 9.73
N ARG A 105 -30.59 -4.66 10.28
CA ARG A 105 -30.86 -4.27 11.67
C ARG A 105 -30.20 -5.24 12.63
N GLU A 106 -30.36 -6.53 12.38
CA GLU A 106 -29.75 -7.58 13.20
C GLU A 106 -28.23 -7.51 13.10
N LEU A 107 -27.68 -7.31 11.89
CA LEU A 107 -26.25 -7.13 11.69
C LEU A 107 -25.72 -5.91 12.45
N TRP A 108 -26.35 -4.73 12.29
CA TRP A 108 -25.93 -3.52 13.00
C TRP A 108 -25.94 -3.73 14.51
N LYS A 109 -27.00 -4.34 15.05
CA LYS A 109 -27.12 -4.60 16.49
C LYS A 109 -26.01 -5.53 16.98
N ALA A 110 -25.78 -6.65 16.28
CA ALA A 110 -24.74 -7.61 16.64
C ALA A 110 -23.33 -6.98 16.61
N LEU A 111 -23.04 -6.14 15.60
CA LEU A 111 -21.76 -5.44 15.53
C LEU A 111 -21.61 -4.43 16.67
N CYS A 112 -22.63 -3.61 16.95
CA CYS A 112 -22.62 -2.67 18.08
C CYS A 112 -22.41 -3.39 19.42
N GLU A 113 -23.05 -4.54 19.65
CA GLU A 113 -22.85 -5.35 20.85
C GLU A 113 -21.39 -5.80 20.96
N LYS A 114 -20.79 -6.32 19.89
CA LYS A 114 -19.37 -6.70 19.84
C LYS A 114 -18.41 -5.54 20.09
N MET A 115 -18.69 -4.36 19.51
CA MET A 115 -17.91 -3.13 19.76
C MET A 115 -18.00 -2.67 21.21
N SER A 116 -19.09 -3.00 21.92
CA SER A 116 -19.24 -2.65 23.34
C SER A 116 -18.55 -3.63 24.28
N GLU A 117 -18.43 -4.90 23.88
CA GLU A 117 -17.74 -5.96 24.63
C GLU A 117 -16.21 -5.85 24.51
N THR A 118 -15.73 -5.44 23.33
CA THR A 118 -14.30 -5.31 23.03
C THR A 118 -14.03 -3.86 22.67
N ILE A 119 -13.14 -3.20 23.41
CA ILE A 119 -12.60 -1.90 22.96
C ILE A 119 -11.82 -2.19 21.67
N LEU A 120 -12.46 -1.94 20.53
CA LEU A 120 -11.82 -1.99 19.23
C LEU A 120 -11.09 -0.67 19.04
N ASP A 121 -9.90 -0.59 19.63
CA ASP A 121 -8.90 0.39 19.23
C ASP A 121 -8.00 -0.21 18.12
N LEU A 122 -7.21 0.66 17.50
CA LEU A 122 -6.31 0.28 16.42
C LEU A 122 -5.30 -0.80 16.86
N ASP A 123 -4.75 -0.71 18.07
CA ASP A 123 -3.73 -1.64 18.56
C ASP A 123 -4.32 -3.05 18.82
N ALA A 124 -5.56 -3.13 19.28
CA ALA A 124 -6.30 -4.39 19.44
C ALA A 124 -6.56 -5.07 18.08
N ILE A 125 -6.99 -4.30 17.07
CA ILE A 125 -7.19 -4.81 15.70
C ILE A 125 -5.88 -5.31 15.11
N LEU A 126 -4.80 -4.52 15.24
CA LEU A 126 -3.46 -4.85 14.79
C LEU A 126 -2.96 -6.17 15.37
N LYS A 127 -3.09 -6.33 16.69
CA LYS A 127 -2.69 -7.54 17.40
C LYS A 127 -3.51 -8.76 16.96
N LYS A 128 -4.82 -8.58 16.75
CA LYS A 128 -5.71 -9.67 16.33
C LYS A 128 -5.39 -10.16 14.91
N CYS A 129 -4.96 -9.26 14.03
CA CYS A 129 -4.70 -9.56 12.62
C CYS A 129 -3.23 -9.89 12.30
N SER A 130 -2.36 -9.98 13.32
CA SER A 130 -0.92 -10.23 13.13
C SER A 130 -0.24 -9.25 12.16
N VAL A 131 -0.63 -7.96 12.20
CA VAL A 131 -0.03 -6.92 11.35
C VAL A 131 0.92 -6.05 12.15
N ALA A 132 2.14 -5.87 11.62
CA ALA A 132 3.08 -4.88 12.12
C ALA A 132 3.05 -3.67 11.18
N VAL A 133 2.76 -2.50 11.74
CA VAL A 133 2.76 -1.23 11.00
C VAL A 133 3.99 -0.43 11.39
N CYS A 134 4.65 0.16 10.39
CA CYS A 134 5.77 1.05 10.62
C CYS A 134 5.25 2.40 11.15
N LYS A 135 5.09 2.53 12.47
CA LYS A 135 4.81 3.82 13.13
C LYS A 135 6.04 4.72 12.88
N ASN A 136 5.91 5.73 12.01
CA ASN A 136 6.81 6.91 11.84
C ASN A 136 7.78 6.99 10.64
N ASN A 137 7.85 6.04 9.72
CA ASN A 137 8.88 6.10 8.65
C ASN A 137 8.37 6.54 7.26
N TYR A 138 7.13 7.06 7.19
CA TYR A 138 6.53 7.52 5.94
C TYR A 138 6.79 9.01 5.71
N LEU A 139 7.52 9.33 4.64
CA LEU A 139 7.70 10.68 4.12
C LEU A 139 6.82 10.85 2.88
N PRO A 140 5.56 11.30 3.05
CA PRO A 140 4.76 11.67 1.90
C PRO A 140 5.37 12.90 1.23
N ILE A 141 6.08 12.70 0.11
CA ILE A 141 6.40 13.81 -0.80
C ILE A 141 5.17 14.03 -1.69
N ILE A 142 4.08 14.52 -1.09
CA ILE A 142 2.86 14.87 -1.81
C ILE A 142 3.00 16.32 -2.30
N CYS A 143 3.31 16.48 -3.59
CA CYS A 143 3.47 17.78 -4.22
C CYS A 143 2.18 18.23 -4.93
N LYS A 144 1.15 18.59 -4.15
CA LYS A 144 -0.03 19.31 -4.66
C LYS A 144 0.05 20.80 -4.31
N GLY A 145 0.50 21.59 -5.29
CA GLY A 145 0.20 23.03 -5.42
C GLY A 145 0.38 23.89 -4.17
N GLY A 146 1.55 23.86 -3.52
CA GLY A 146 1.84 24.65 -2.32
C GLY A 146 3.32 25.03 -2.18
N ASP A 147 3.63 25.81 -1.14
CA ASP A 147 4.98 26.31 -0.81
C ASP A 147 5.99 25.17 -0.62
N TYR A 148 6.82 24.99 -1.64
CA TYR A 148 7.79 23.90 -1.73
C TYR A 148 8.89 23.99 -0.64
N SER A 149 9.16 25.18 -0.07
CA SER A 149 10.18 25.36 0.96
C SER A 149 9.81 24.70 2.29
N ALA A 150 8.56 24.89 2.73
CA ALA A 150 8.04 24.28 3.94
C ALA A 150 7.96 22.75 3.83
N LEU A 151 7.73 22.23 2.61
CA LEU A 151 7.69 20.80 2.34
C LEU A 151 9.09 20.18 2.45
N VAL A 152 10.12 20.82 1.89
CA VAL A 152 11.52 20.35 1.97
C VAL A 152 12.02 20.38 3.41
N ASP A 153 11.83 21.48 4.13
CA ASP A 153 12.27 21.61 5.53
C ASP A 153 11.56 20.61 6.45
N LYS A 154 10.27 20.36 6.23
CA LYS A 154 9.50 19.35 6.97
C LYS A 154 10.01 17.93 6.68
N ASN A 155 10.29 17.60 5.43
CA ASN A 155 10.78 16.28 5.04
C ASN A 155 12.21 16.02 5.55
N LEU A 156 13.10 17.01 5.50
CA LEU A 156 14.46 16.89 6.04
C LEU A 156 14.46 16.76 7.58
N LYS A 157 13.57 17.46 8.28
CA LYS A 157 13.38 17.27 9.74
C LYS A 157 12.86 15.87 10.07
N ASN A 158 11.84 15.42 9.35
CA ASN A 158 11.29 14.07 9.54
C ASN A 158 12.35 12.98 9.27
N LEU A 159 13.25 13.17 8.30
CA LEU A 159 14.39 12.27 8.03
C LEU A 159 15.39 12.21 9.18
N ALA A 160 15.65 13.35 9.84
CA ALA A 160 16.56 13.42 10.98
C ALA A 160 16.01 12.70 12.23
N ASP A 161 14.69 12.53 12.31
CA ASP A 161 14.00 11.84 13.41
C ASP A 161 13.84 10.32 13.16
N ILE A 162 14.27 9.80 12.00
CA ILE A 162 14.22 8.35 11.68
C ILE A 162 15.31 7.62 12.47
N SER A 163 14.89 6.82 13.44
CA SER A 163 15.78 6.02 14.29
C SER A 163 15.95 4.56 13.84
N ASP A 164 15.06 4.07 12.96
CA ASP A 164 14.97 2.65 12.60
C ASP A 164 15.72 2.27 11.30
N GLY A 165 16.46 3.20 10.69
CA GLY A 165 17.26 2.90 9.49
C GLY A 165 16.47 2.69 8.19
N ILE A 166 15.17 3.04 8.16
CA ILE A 166 14.28 2.84 7.01
C ILE A 166 13.49 4.12 6.72
N ALA A 167 13.42 4.53 5.46
CA ALA A 167 12.59 5.66 5.02
C ALA A 167 11.76 5.29 3.78
N ALA A 168 10.45 5.51 3.84
CA ALA A 168 9.53 5.29 2.72
C ALA A 168 9.14 6.61 2.05
N ILE A 169 9.29 6.66 0.72
CA ILE A 169 9.09 7.83 -0.12
C ILE A 169 8.13 7.48 -1.25
N ASP A 170 7.02 8.19 -1.33
CA ASP A 170 6.05 8.10 -2.42
C ASP A 170 6.38 9.17 -3.48
N ILE A 171 6.70 8.74 -4.70
CA ILE A 171 6.99 9.63 -5.84
C ILE A 171 5.91 9.58 -6.94
N SER A 172 4.72 9.06 -6.64
CA SER A 172 3.69 8.78 -7.65
C SER A 172 3.15 9.99 -8.42
N GLU A 173 3.36 11.21 -7.92
CA GLU A 173 2.92 12.46 -8.56
C GLU A 173 4.08 13.24 -9.22
N ILE A 174 5.26 12.64 -9.37
CA ILE A 174 6.45 13.28 -9.96
C ILE A 174 6.67 12.76 -11.38
N GLU A 175 6.58 13.65 -12.36
CA GLU A 175 7.13 13.42 -13.70
C GLU A 175 8.64 13.70 -13.65
N PHE A 176 9.47 12.71 -13.98
CA PHE A 176 10.92 12.89 -14.02
C PHE A 176 11.36 12.94 -15.48
N SER A 177 11.73 14.13 -15.96
CA SER A 177 12.33 14.31 -17.28
C SER A 177 13.86 14.34 -17.13
N VAL A 178 14.55 13.26 -17.52
CA VAL A 178 16.01 13.27 -17.58
C VAL A 178 16.42 14.07 -18.80
N THR A 179 16.56 15.37 -18.63
CA THR A 179 17.37 16.18 -19.52
C THR A 179 18.66 16.52 -18.78
N ASP A 180 19.78 15.97 -19.28
CA ASP A 180 21.11 16.31 -18.80
C ASP A 180 21.30 17.83 -18.80
N ARG A 181 21.21 18.48 -17.64
CA ARG A 181 22.02 19.64 -17.20
C ARG A 181 21.50 20.25 -15.89
N TYR A 182 22.40 20.35 -14.90
CA TYR A 182 22.42 21.42 -13.89
C TYR A 182 21.26 21.52 -12.87
N HIS A 183 21.26 20.73 -11.78
CA HIS A 183 20.20 20.83 -10.76
C HIS A 183 20.59 21.04 -9.29
N ALA A 184 21.87 21.05 -8.91
CA ALA A 184 22.25 21.41 -7.53
C ALA A 184 22.29 22.95 -7.31
N ASP A 185 22.78 23.70 -8.30
CA ASP A 185 23.02 25.15 -8.16
C ASP A 185 21.80 26.02 -8.54
N MET A 186 20.85 25.45 -9.30
CA MET A 186 19.59 26.13 -9.66
C MET A 186 18.48 25.95 -8.62
N ALA A 187 18.50 24.89 -7.80
CA ALA A 187 17.49 24.71 -6.75
C ALA A 187 17.49 25.89 -5.77
N CYS A 188 18.67 26.35 -5.33
CA CYS A 188 18.84 27.55 -4.49
C CYS A 188 18.35 28.87 -5.14
N ARG A 189 18.27 28.96 -6.47
CA ARG A 189 17.78 30.15 -7.19
C ARG A 189 16.30 30.06 -7.59
N ALA A 190 15.77 28.84 -7.74
CA ALA A 190 14.36 28.56 -8.04
C ALA A 190 13.44 28.74 -6.82
N TYR A 191 13.98 28.67 -5.60
CA TYR A 191 13.25 28.86 -4.34
C TYR A 191 12.48 30.20 -4.21
N SER A 192 12.72 31.19 -5.08
CA SER A 192 12.13 32.53 -4.94
C SER A 192 10.93 32.86 -5.84
N GLU A 193 10.57 32.06 -6.86
CA GLU A 193 9.66 32.55 -7.92
C GLU A 193 8.42 31.69 -8.28
N GLY A 194 8.22 30.50 -7.70
CA GLY A 194 6.90 29.83 -7.73
C GLY A 194 6.36 29.39 -9.11
N ASP A 195 7.23 29.09 -10.07
CA ASP A 195 6.86 28.65 -11.43
C ASP A 195 6.75 27.11 -11.53
N GLU A 196 5.69 26.59 -12.16
CA GLU A 196 5.48 25.15 -12.41
C GLU A 196 6.60 24.54 -13.27
N SER A 197 7.28 25.35 -14.09
CA SER A 197 8.43 24.92 -14.90
C SER A 197 9.67 24.48 -14.08
N GLN A 198 9.69 24.78 -12.78
CA GLN A 198 10.81 24.50 -11.87
C GLN A 198 10.59 23.26 -10.98
N LYS A 199 9.42 22.61 -11.09
CA LYS A 199 9.03 21.46 -10.26
C LYS A 199 10.04 20.32 -10.39
N ASP A 200 10.44 19.97 -11.62
CA ASP A 200 11.41 18.90 -11.89
C ASP A 200 12.78 19.17 -11.25
N ILE A 201 13.22 20.44 -11.23
CA ILE A 201 14.51 20.85 -10.64
C ILE A 201 14.48 20.70 -9.13
N ILE A 202 13.43 21.21 -8.48
CA ILE A 202 13.25 21.13 -7.03
C ILE A 202 13.12 19.67 -6.60
N MET A 203 12.34 18.88 -7.33
CA MET A 203 12.14 17.46 -7.05
C MET A 203 13.43 16.66 -7.22
N SER A 204 14.22 16.94 -8.26
CA SER A 204 15.52 16.31 -8.48
C SER A 204 16.51 16.65 -7.36
N ALA A 205 16.55 17.91 -6.92
CA ALA A 205 17.42 18.33 -5.83
C ALA A 205 17.01 17.75 -4.47
N LEU A 206 15.70 17.63 -4.22
CA LEU A 206 15.16 16.98 -3.02
C LEU A 206 15.51 15.49 -3.02
N LEU A 207 15.23 14.77 -4.11
CA LEU A 207 15.55 13.34 -4.22
C LEU A 207 17.05 13.08 -4.12
N TYR A 208 17.89 13.94 -4.71
CA TYR A 208 19.35 13.89 -4.55
C TYR A 208 19.74 14.01 -3.07
N SER A 209 19.22 15.02 -2.37
CA SER A 209 19.55 15.27 -0.96
C SER A 209 19.12 14.10 -0.07
N ILE A 210 17.95 13.50 -0.36
CA ILE A 210 17.44 12.34 0.36
C ILE A 210 18.31 11.11 0.10
N CYS A 211 18.69 10.84 -1.16
CA CYS A 211 19.56 9.73 -1.50
C CYS A 211 20.95 9.86 -0.85
N GLU A 212 21.52 11.06 -0.88
CA GLU A 212 22.81 11.35 -0.24
C GLU A 212 22.72 11.15 1.28
N PHE A 213 21.67 11.66 1.93
CA PHE A 213 21.45 11.48 3.36
C PHE A 213 21.27 10.00 3.72
N ALA A 214 20.41 9.29 2.98
CA ALA A 214 20.13 7.88 3.21
C ALA A 214 21.39 7.03 3.05
N LYS A 215 22.19 7.29 2.02
CA LYS A 215 23.47 6.59 1.80
C LYS A 215 24.46 6.83 2.95
N LYS A 216 24.62 8.09 3.37
CA LYS A 216 25.54 8.44 4.48
C LYS A 216 25.10 7.84 5.82
N SER A 217 23.80 7.63 5.98
CA SER A 217 23.18 7.15 7.22
C SER A 217 22.86 5.65 7.19
N ASP A 218 23.25 4.93 6.14
CA ASP A 218 22.93 3.51 5.91
C ASP A 218 21.42 3.20 6.02
N ILE A 219 20.59 4.12 5.50
CA ILE A 219 19.14 3.99 5.48
C ILE A 219 18.70 3.34 4.17
N THR A 220 17.83 2.32 4.27
CA THR A 220 17.16 1.76 3.08
C THR A 220 16.00 2.66 2.65
N LEU A 221 16.03 3.11 1.40
CA LEU A 221 14.95 3.88 0.78
C LEU A 221 13.91 2.96 0.14
N TYR A 222 12.64 3.17 0.46
CA TYR A 222 11.51 2.51 -0.20
C TYR A 222 10.88 3.52 -1.15
N LEU A 223 10.92 3.26 -2.46
CA LEU A 223 10.42 4.17 -3.48
C LEU A 223 9.13 3.64 -4.07
N TYR A 224 8.02 4.38 -3.96
CA TYR A 224 6.78 4.04 -4.67
C TYR A 224 6.62 4.85 -5.95
N ILE A 225 6.47 4.16 -7.08
CA ILE A 225 6.35 4.71 -8.42
C ILE A 225 4.88 4.63 -8.88
N GLY A 226 4.31 5.76 -9.29
CA GLY A 226 2.91 5.85 -9.74
C GLY A 226 2.73 5.87 -11.26
N ASP A 227 1.47 5.86 -11.70
CA ASP A 227 1.08 5.67 -13.10
C ASP A 227 1.67 6.69 -14.09
N ASN A 228 1.94 7.92 -13.62
CA ASN A 228 2.46 9.03 -14.44
C ASN A 228 3.98 8.98 -14.68
N TYR A 229 4.64 7.91 -14.23
CA TYR A 229 6.09 7.87 -14.22
C TYR A 229 6.70 7.23 -15.47
N THR A 230 7.76 7.87 -15.97
CA THR A 230 8.36 7.62 -17.28
C THR A 230 9.39 6.49 -17.33
N SER A 231 10.32 6.39 -16.36
CA SER A 231 11.41 5.38 -16.39
C SER A 231 12.13 5.23 -15.05
N ALA A 232 12.08 4.04 -14.44
CA ALA A 232 12.65 3.77 -13.12
C ALA A 232 14.17 3.63 -13.17
N SER A 233 14.67 3.02 -14.25
CA SER A 233 16.11 2.87 -14.49
C SER A 233 16.80 4.22 -14.60
N ALA A 234 16.15 5.23 -15.20
CA ALA A 234 16.72 6.57 -15.35
C ALA A 234 17.01 7.25 -14.00
N ILE A 235 16.14 7.09 -13.00
CA ILE A 235 16.38 7.60 -11.64
C ILE A 235 17.52 6.85 -10.96
N ILE A 236 17.54 5.51 -11.04
CA ILE A 236 18.61 4.71 -10.42
C ILE A 236 19.96 5.06 -11.04
N SER A 237 20.04 5.06 -12.38
CA SER A 237 21.25 5.43 -13.13
C SER A 237 21.73 6.85 -12.81
N TYR A 238 20.82 7.81 -12.59
CA TYR A 238 21.16 9.17 -12.20
C TYR A 238 21.92 9.25 -10.86
N PHE A 239 21.45 8.50 -9.85
CA PHE A 239 22.07 8.47 -8.52
C PHE A 239 23.31 7.58 -8.46
N GLU A 240 23.29 6.47 -9.20
CA GLU A 240 24.42 5.55 -9.35
C GLU A 240 25.62 6.25 -9.99
N GLY A 241 25.41 6.93 -11.12
CA GLY A 241 26.46 7.69 -11.82
C GLY A 241 27.06 8.84 -11.00
N ARG A 242 26.43 9.21 -9.89
CA ARG A 242 26.90 10.22 -8.93
C ARG A 242 27.50 9.61 -7.66
N GLY A 243 27.50 8.28 -7.54
CA GLY A 243 28.01 7.57 -6.38
C GLY A 243 27.20 7.80 -5.11
N ILE A 244 25.92 8.20 -5.23
CA ILE A 244 25.05 8.49 -4.07
C ILE A 244 23.85 7.55 -3.94
N LEU A 245 23.76 6.52 -4.77
CA LEU A 245 22.69 5.53 -4.67
C LEU A 245 22.76 4.80 -3.30
N PRO A 246 21.71 4.87 -2.46
CA PRO A 246 21.59 4.07 -1.24
C PRO A 246 21.02 2.68 -1.55
N ASN A 247 20.92 1.82 -0.53
CA ASN A 247 20.06 0.65 -0.61
C ASN A 247 18.62 1.11 -0.93
N ILE A 248 18.06 0.65 -2.04
CA ILE A 248 16.73 1.09 -2.51
C ILE A 248 15.85 -0.12 -2.81
N ARG A 249 14.60 -0.09 -2.36
CA ARG A 249 13.53 -1.05 -2.72
C ARG A 249 12.45 -0.32 -3.52
N ILE A 250 11.93 -0.91 -4.59
CA ILE A 250 11.07 -0.22 -5.55
C ILE A 250 9.68 -0.87 -5.63
N PHE A 251 8.69 -0.09 -5.27
CA PHE A 251 7.28 -0.41 -5.32
C PHE A 251 6.66 0.35 -6.49
N ALA A 252 5.71 -0.26 -7.18
CA ALA A 252 5.07 0.39 -8.32
C ALA A 252 3.55 0.18 -8.26
N SER A 253 2.80 1.16 -8.73
CA SER A 253 1.35 1.02 -8.87
C SER A 253 1.00 -0.08 -9.86
N ASP A 254 -0.19 -0.64 -9.68
CA ASP A 254 -0.68 -1.79 -10.43
C ASP A 254 -0.57 -1.64 -11.94
N SER A 255 -0.87 -0.45 -12.47
CA SER A 255 -0.94 -0.22 -13.90
C SER A 255 0.43 -0.22 -14.59
N ILE A 256 1.51 -0.02 -13.81
CA ILE A 256 2.88 0.08 -14.34
C ILE A 256 3.85 -0.92 -13.71
N CYS A 257 3.45 -1.69 -12.70
CA CYS A 257 4.33 -2.61 -11.97
C CYS A 257 5.07 -3.58 -12.90
N TYR A 258 4.40 -4.18 -13.88
CA TYR A 258 5.02 -5.04 -14.89
C TYR A 258 6.01 -4.29 -15.79
N ARG A 259 5.72 -3.04 -16.14
CA ARG A 259 6.59 -2.21 -16.97
C ARG A 259 7.88 -1.88 -16.22
N VAL A 260 7.75 -1.41 -14.97
CA VAL A 260 8.87 -1.11 -14.07
C VAL A 260 9.70 -2.37 -13.82
N ALA A 261 9.05 -3.49 -13.53
CA ALA A 261 9.71 -4.79 -13.38
C ALA A 261 10.57 -5.14 -14.58
N LYS A 262 9.98 -5.14 -15.77
CA LYS A 262 10.66 -5.48 -17.03
C LYS A 262 11.83 -4.54 -17.32
N GLU A 263 11.65 -3.25 -17.04
CA GLU A 263 12.69 -2.23 -17.22
C GLU A 263 13.90 -2.51 -16.32
N LEU A 264 13.66 -2.74 -15.02
CA LEU A 264 14.71 -2.92 -14.03
C LEU A 264 15.43 -4.28 -14.18
N CYS A 265 14.69 -5.35 -14.46
CA CYS A 265 15.27 -6.68 -14.74
C CYS A 265 16.19 -6.67 -15.96
N GLY A 266 15.98 -5.75 -16.91
CA GLY A 266 16.79 -5.65 -18.12
C GLY A 266 18.11 -4.89 -17.92
N VAL A 267 18.27 -4.19 -16.79
CA VAL A 267 19.39 -3.26 -16.55
C VAL A 267 20.22 -3.64 -15.33
N TYR A 268 19.60 -4.19 -14.29
CA TYR A 268 20.24 -4.47 -13.00
C TYR A 268 20.16 -5.95 -12.63
N ASP A 269 21.24 -6.49 -12.05
CA ASP A 269 21.23 -7.82 -11.42
C ASP A 269 20.40 -7.76 -10.13
N ILE A 270 19.16 -8.20 -10.26
CA ILE A 270 18.20 -8.31 -9.17
C ILE A 270 18.71 -9.31 -8.13
N GLY A 271 18.59 -8.95 -6.85
CA GLY A 271 19.03 -9.78 -5.73
C GLY A 271 20.53 -9.68 -5.42
N SER A 272 21.30 -8.84 -6.14
CA SER A 272 22.69 -8.53 -5.79
C SER A 272 22.77 -7.59 -4.57
N SER A 273 23.86 -7.69 -3.81
CA SER A 273 24.04 -7.04 -2.50
C SER A 273 24.22 -5.52 -2.53
N GLU A 274 24.38 -4.90 -3.71
CA GLU A 274 24.62 -3.46 -3.82
C GLU A 274 23.36 -2.65 -4.20
N ILE A 275 22.40 -3.25 -4.93
CA ILE A 275 21.13 -2.61 -5.29
C ILE A 275 20.02 -3.67 -5.24
N ARG A 276 19.34 -3.77 -4.09
CA ARG A 276 18.24 -4.73 -3.92
C ARG A 276 16.92 -4.17 -4.43
N ILE A 277 16.70 -4.25 -5.74
CA ILE A 277 15.40 -3.94 -6.36
C ILE A 277 14.40 -5.05 -6.01
N ASP A 278 13.80 -4.94 -4.84
CA ASP A 278 12.62 -5.72 -4.49
C ASP A 278 11.43 -5.12 -5.22
N LEU A 279 10.83 -5.88 -6.14
CA LEU A 279 9.56 -5.48 -6.72
C LEU A 279 8.47 -5.72 -5.70
N GLY A 280 7.84 -4.63 -5.33
CA GLY A 280 6.82 -4.64 -4.32
C GLY A 280 5.41 -4.76 -4.85
N LEU A 281 4.65 -5.73 -4.37
CA LEU A 281 3.20 -5.70 -4.54
C LEU A 281 2.60 -4.66 -3.58
N VAL A 282 2.05 -3.60 -4.14
CA VAL A 282 1.18 -2.68 -3.41
C VAL A 282 -0.26 -3.11 -3.66
N TYR A 283 -1.03 -3.18 -2.59
CA TYR A 283 -2.44 -3.52 -2.68
C TYR A 283 -3.27 -2.34 -2.18
N ALA A 284 -4.42 -2.15 -2.83
CA ALA A 284 -5.38 -1.12 -2.50
C ALA A 284 -6.62 -1.74 -1.86
N GLU A 285 -7.37 -0.97 -1.08
CA GLU A 285 -8.68 -1.39 -0.54
C GLU A 285 -9.70 -1.79 -1.62
N GLY A 286 -9.43 -1.46 -2.89
CA GLY A 286 -10.26 -1.83 -4.04
C GLY A 286 -9.88 -3.16 -4.69
N ASP A 287 -8.80 -3.79 -4.24
CA ASP A 287 -8.34 -5.06 -4.81
C ASP A 287 -9.19 -6.24 -4.35
N THR A 288 -9.39 -7.16 -5.28
CA THR A 288 -9.98 -8.48 -5.03
C THR A 288 -8.87 -9.52 -4.90
N VAL A 289 -9.15 -10.65 -4.26
CA VAL A 289 -8.25 -11.81 -4.24
C VAL A 289 -7.79 -12.16 -5.66
N LYS A 290 -8.71 -12.12 -6.62
CA LYS A 290 -8.42 -12.39 -8.02
C LYS A 290 -7.50 -11.33 -8.65
N SER A 291 -7.75 -10.04 -8.42
CA SER A 291 -6.89 -8.98 -8.99
C SER A 291 -5.48 -9.08 -8.42
N ILE A 292 -5.33 -9.38 -7.13
CA ILE A 292 -4.03 -9.62 -6.49
C ILE A 292 -3.35 -10.84 -7.12
N ALA A 293 -4.06 -11.95 -7.28
CA ALA A 293 -3.49 -13.15 -7.90
C ALA A 293 -3.01 -12.88 -9.34
N ASP A 294 -3.78 -12.13 -10.12
CA ASP A 294 -3.43 -11.73 -11.48
C ASP A 294 -2.20 -10.79 -11.50
N LYS A 295 -2.05 -9.89 -10.53
CA LYS A 295 -0.84 -9.05 -10.38
C LYS A 295 0.40 -9.90 -10.12
N VAL A 296 0.34 -10.83 -9.15
CA VAL A 296 1.45 -11.74 -8.82
C VAL A 296 1.86 -12.53 -10.07
N LYS A 297 0.89 -13.13 -10.77
CA LYS A 297 1.12 -13.87 -12.02
C LYS A 297 1.76 -13.01 -13.11
N ASN A 298 1.37 -11.75 -13.24
CA ASN A 298 1.93 -10.85 -14.24
C ASN A 298 3.38 -10.48 -13.91
N ILE A 299 3.70 -10.15 -12.65
CA ILE A 299 5.07 -9.84 -12.22
C ILE A 299 5.96 -11.07 -12.40
N ALA A 300 5.46 -12.26 -12.06
CA ALA A 300 6.20 -13.51 -12.19
C ALA A 300 6.62 -13.89 -13.62
N ARG A 301 6.08 -13.23 -14.64
CA ARG A 301 6.52 -13.42 -16.04
C ARG A 301 7.91 -12.84 -16.32
N VAL A 302 8.34 -11.87 -15.51
CA VAL A 302 9.59 -11.14 -15.71
C VAL A 302 10.48 -11.14 -14.48
N TYR A 303 9.96 -11.57 -13.33
CA TYR A 303 10.66 -11.54 -12.04
C TYR A 303 10.48 -12.85 -11.29
N PRO A 304 11.52 -13.38 -10.60
CA PRO A 304 11.37 -14.57 -9.78
C PRO A 304 10.33 -14.36 -8.67
N VAL A 305 9.22 -15.11 -8.68
CA VAL A 305 8.11 -14.90 -7.74
C VAL A 305 8.54 -15.03 -6.26
N GLY A 306 9.54 -15.88 -5.97
CA GLY A 306 10.08 -16.04 -4.62
C GLY A 306 10.86 -14.83 -4.11
N GLU A 307 11.28 -13.92 -4.99
CA GLU A 307 11.98 -12.68 -4.64
C GLU A 307 11.02 -11.51 -4.42
N LEU A 308 9.72 -11.70 -4.65
CA LEU A 308 8.72 -10.64 -4.53
C LEU A 308 8.65 -10.15 -3.08
N ALA A 309 8.68 -8.83 -2.88
CA ALA A 309 8.40 -8.22 -1.59
C ALA A 309 6.97 -7.66 -1.58
N ILE A 310 6.42 -7.49 -0.39
CA ILE A 310 5.12 -6.87 -0.17
C ILE A 310 5.35 -5.50 0.44
N GLY A 311 4.81 -4.47 -0.21
CA GLY A 311 4.98 -3.09 0.26
C GLY A 311 4.05 -2.72 1.40
N GLY A 312 2.87 -3.32 1.39
CA GLY A 312 1.80 -2.95 2.30
C GLY A 312 0.68 -2.18 1.62
N SER A 313 -0.32 -1.81 2.41
CA SER A 313 -1.47 -1.04 2.00
C SER A 313 -1.14 0.46 2.02
N ARG A 314 -1.75 1.23 1.14
CA ARG A 314 -1.76 2.71 1.25
C ARG A 314 -2.95 3.20 2.08
N SER A 315 -3.47 2.38 2.99
CA SER A 315 -4.64 2.74 3.80
C SER A 315 -4.23 3.46 5.08
N SER A 316 -5.03 4.45 5.48
CA SER A 316 -4.89 5.16 6.76
C SER A 316 -5.80 4.61 7.86
N SER A 317 -6.50 3.50 7.60
CA SER A 317 -7.56 2.94 8.43
C SER A 317 -7.27 1.46 8.76
N PRO A 318 -7.77 0.88 9.88
CA PRO A 318 -7.55 -0.53 10.25
C PRO A 318 -7.95 -1.54 9.17
N VAL A 319 -8.70 -1.08 8.17
CA VAL A 319 -8.95 -1.72 6.87
C VAL A 319 -7.72 -2.41 6.28
N PHE A 320 -6.50 -1.87 6.47
CA PHE A 320 -5.29 -2.52 5.96
C PHE A 320 -5.11 -3.95 6.49
N ALA A 321 -5.59 -4.24 7.70
CA ALA A 321 -5.44 -5.56 8.31
C ALA A 321 -6.28 -6.62 7.59
N ALA A 322 -7.49 -6.25 7.17
CA ALA A 322 -8.32 -7.11 6.35
C ALA A 322 -7.81 -7.18 4.90
N ALA A 323 -7.27 -6.07 4.37
CA ALA A 323 -6.67 -6.06 3.06
C ALA A 323 -5.38 -6.92 2.99
N ASP A 324 -4.62 -7.04 4.08
CA ASP A 324 -3.48 -7.98 4.22
C ASP A 324 -3.94 -9.45 4.14
N ALA A 325 -5.06 -9.78 4.75
CA ALA A 325 -5.64 -11.12 4.64
C ALA A 325 -6.06 -11.43 3.19
N LEU A 326 -6.71 -10.49 2.50
CA LEU A 326 -7.06 -10.63 1.07
C LEU A 326 -5.81 -10.77 0.20
N LEU A 327 -4.76 -10.01 0.50
CA LEU A 327 -3.45 -10.11 -0.14
C LEU A 327 -2.87 -11.52 -0.03
N LYS A 328 -2.78 -12.06 1.19
CA LYS A 328 -2.30 -13.42 1.44
C LYS A 328 -3.13 -14.47 0.69
N LYS A 329 -4.46 -14.30 0.64
CA LYS A 329 -5.35 -15.15 -0.17
C LYS A 329 -5.03 -15.06 -1.66
N GLY A 330 -4.80 -13.86 -2.19
CA GLY A 330 -4.45 -13.64 -3.60
C GLY A 330 -3.09 -14.25 -3.96
N ILE A 331 -2.08 -14.11 -3.09
CA ILE A 331 -0.78 -14.76 -3.25
C ILE A 331 -0.94 -16.28 -3.26
N ALA A 332 -1.70 -16.84 -2.31
CA ALA A 332 -1.94 -18.27 -2.23
C ALA A 332 -2.65 -18.81 -3.49
N GLU A 333 -3.62 -18.06 -4.04
CA GLU A 333 -4.28 -18.41 -5.30
C GLU A 333 -3.32 -18.35 -6.50
N ALA A 334 -2.47 -17.33 -6.59
CA ALA A 334 -1.46 -17.24 -7.65
C ALA A 334 -0.46 -18.39 -7.59
N LEU A 335 0.12 -18.67 -6.42
CA LEU A 335 1.12 -19.73 -6.27
C LEU A 335 0.53 -21.12 -6.55
N ALA A 336 -0.70 -21.38 -6.13
CA ALA A 336 -1.40 -22.62 -6.45
C ALA A 336 -1.68 -22.81 -7.96
N GLU A 337 -1.69 -21.72 -8.74
CA GLU A 337 -1.85 -21.76 -10.20
C GLU A 337 -0.53 -21.83 -10.96
N MET A 338 0.53 -21.25 -10.40
CA MET A 338 1.81 -21.09 -11.07
C MET A 338 2.81 -22.21 -10.80
N CYS A 339 2.77 -22.79 -9.60
CA CYS A 339 3.75 -23.80 -9.18
C CYS A 339 3.30 -25.20 -9.61
N ASP A 340 4.27 -26.05 -9.95
CA ASP A 340 4.00 -27.41 -10.44
C ASP A 340 3.48 -28.32 -9.32
N ASN A 341 3.81 -28.00 -8.06
CA ASN A 341 3.38 -28.75 -6.90
C ASN A 341 3.30 -27.88 -5.62
N GLU A 342 2.71 -28.46 -4.57
CA GLU A 342 2.47 -27.81 -3.28
C GLU A 342 3.78 -27.43 -2.56
N GLU A 343 4.81 -28.26 -2.61
CA GLU A 343 6.09 -28.00 -1.95
C GLU A 343 6.79 -26.76 -2.53
N GLN A 344 6.83 -26.66 -3.86
CA GLN A 344 7.36 -25.49 -4.55
C GLN A 344 6.55 -24.22 -4.22
N ALA A 345 5.22 -24.32 -4.20
CA ALA A 345 4.36 -23.19 -3.85
C ALA A 345 4.63 -22.70 -2.42
N MET A 346 4.84 -23.62 -1.47
CA MET A 346 5.16 -23.29 -0.08
C MET A 346 6.54 -22.64 0.06
N LEU A 347 7.55 -23.12 -0.67
CA LEU A 347 8.88 -22.50 -0.70
C LEU A 347 8.82 -21.07 -1.26
N CYS A 348 8.04 -20.85 -2.33
CA CYS A 348 7.82 -19.51 -2.86
C CYS A 348 7.11 -18.61 -1.84
N ALA A 349 6.05 -19.10 -1.20
CA ALA A 349 5.32 -18.35 -0.18
C ALA A 349 6.24 -17.94 0.99
N ASP A 350 7.05 -18.87 1.50
CA ASP A 350 8.02 -18.63 2.57
C ASP A 350 9.05 -17.56 2.18
N SER A 351 9.53 -17.60 0.93
CA SER A 351 10.49 -16.62 0.41
C SER A 351 9.88 -15.23 0.30
N ILE A 352 8.64 -15.12 -0.19
CA ILE A 352 7.91 -13.85 -0.28
C ILE A 352 7.72 -13.23 1.11
N ILE A 353 7.31 -14.03 2.10
CA ILE A 353 7.14 -13.56 3.49
C ILE A 353 8.47 -13.08 4.07
N LYS A 354 9.57 -13.85 3.88
CA LYS A 354 10.91 -13.46 4.35
C LYS A 354 11.39 -12.15 3.75
N ASN A 355 11.07 -11.88 2.49
CA ASN A 355 11.42 -10.63 1.81
C ASN A 355 10.57 -9.43 2.24
N SER A 356 9.43 -9.72 2.88
CA SER A 356 8.43 -8.72 3.32
C SER A 356 8.52 -8.37 4.81
N LYS A 357 9.43 -9.02 5.55
CA LYS A 357 9.87 -8.62 6.89
C LYS A 357 10.97 -7.58 6.75
#